data_AF-A0A3M5GBD4-F1
#
_entry.id   AF-A0A3M5GBD4-F1
#
_cell.length_a   1.000
_cell.length_b   1.000
_cell.length_c   1.000
_cell.angle_alpha   90.00
_cell.angle_beta   90.00
_cell.angle_gamma   90.00
#
_symmetry.space_group_name_H-M   'P 1'
#
loop_
_entity.id
_entity.type
_entity.pdbx_description
1 polymer ?
#
loop_
_entity_poly.entity_id
_entity_poly.type
_entity_poly.pdbx_seq_one_letter_code
_entity_poly.pdbx_strand_id
1 'polypeptide(L)'
;MTLSRRVSPQGSFNYDLVCGQGRLEAFLALEATEIPAFVIDAAEEDCLVMSLVENVARRQHRPIDLMNEVGRLKGRGKTDAEIATIIGSTSSWVYMIVNLIERGEEKLLSAVETGLIPLSMATDIARSSESDIQDLLTDAYEQGIRGKKITKLRHLLELRARKDKLVRGNPLGVSQNKKKRLTPTDLRHLFEREAERQRLMVKKAAFTHDRVVFSIQAIKELLAVSDFEKLLSTEHLDSMPKLIQARLSNGGGL
;
A
#
# COMPACT_ATOMS: atom_id res chain seq x y z
N MET A 1 -1.95 -41.74 -5.71
CA MET A 1 -1.29 -41.07 -6.86
C MET A 1 -1.59 -41.85 -8.12
N THR A 2 -1.23 -41.34 -9.31
CA THR A 2 -1.36 -42.11 -10.58
C THR A 2 0.02 -42.43 -11.10
N LEU A 3 0.22 -43.70 -11.44
CA LEU A 3 1.48 -44.25 -11.93
C LEU A 3 1.24 -44.89 -13.29
N SER A 4 2.16 -44.72 -14.24
CA SER A 4 2.18 -45.50 -15.48
C SER A 4 3.14 -46.68 -15.31
N ARG A 5 2.78 -47.82 -15.90
CA ARG A 5 3.61 -49.02 -15.86
C ARG A 5 4.70 -48.93 -16.93
N ARG A 6 5.96 -49.05 -16.51
CA ARG A 6 7.11 -49.16 -17.42
C ARG A 6 7.66 -50.58 -17.40
N VAL A 7 7.68 -51.20 -18.58
CA VAL A 7 8.27 -52.53 -18.75
C VAL A 7 9.78 -52.39 -18.89
N SER A 8 10.54 -52.88 -17.90
CA SER A 8 11.98 -53.03 -18.03
C SER A 8 12.31 -54.31 -18.83
N PRO A 9 13.34 -54.31 -19.70
CA PRO A 9 13.79 -55.52 -20.41
C PRO A 9 14.17 -56.70 -19.50
N GLN A 10 14.36 -56.44 -18.21
CA GLN A 10 14.84 -57.40 -17.21
C GLN A 10 13.72 -58.00 -16.33
N GLY A 11 12.44 -57.77 -16.67
CA GLY A 11 11.30 -58.40 -15.97
C GLY A 11 10.89 -57.76 -14.64
N SER A 12 11.55 -56.69 -14.20
CA SER A 12 11.10 -55.87 -13.08
C SER A 12 10.08 -54.82 -13.53
N PHE A 13 8.91 -54.77 -12.90
CA PHE A 13 7.93 -53.71 -13.13
C PHE A 13 8.41 -52.41 -12.48
N ASN A 14 8.75 -51.43 -13.31
CA ASN A 14 9.03 -50.07 -12.85
C ASN A 14 7.78 -49.21 -13.06
N TYR A 15 7.63 -48.17 -12.24
CA TYR A 15 6.49 -47.26 -12.31
C TYR A 15 6.99 -45.84 -12.50
N ASP A 16 6.43 -45.14 -13.48
CA ASP A 16 6.68 -43.72 -13.66
C ASP A 16 5.54 -42.92 -13.02
N LEU A 17 5.88 -41.84 -12.31
CA LEU A 17 4.89 -40.99 -11.65
C LEU A 17 4.23 -40.07 -12.68
N VAL A 18 2.92 -40.25 -12.89
CA VAL A 18 2.13 -39.40 -13.80
C VAL A 18 1.60 -38.17 -13.06
N CYS A 19 0.96 -38.38 -11.89
CA CYS A 19 0.45 -37.26 -11.09
C CYS A 19 0.46 -37.55 -9.58
N GLY A 20 0.66 -36.49 -8.78
CA GLY A 20 0.59 -36.55 -7.32
C GLY A 20 1.93 -36.48 -6.59
N GLN A 21 2.93 -35.77 -7.14
CA GLN A 21 4.26 -35.59 -6.57
C GLN A 21 4.24 -35.14 -5.10
N GLY A 22 3.47 -34.10 -4.76
CA GLY A 22 3.41 -33.63 -3.37
C GLY A 22 2.86 -34.66 -2.38
N ARG A 23 2.00 -35.59 -2.83
CA ARG A 23 1.56 -36.72 -1.98
C ARG A 23 2.67 -37.76 -1.83
N LEU A 24 3.42 -38.04 -2.89
CA LEU A 24 4.57 -38.95 -2.84
C LEU A 24 5.64 -38.42 -1.86
N GLU A 25 5.97 -37.13 -1.96
CA GLU A 25 6.91 -36.45 -1.04
C GLU A 25 6.42 -36.50 0.42
N ALA A 26 5.12 -36.33 0.65
CA ALA A 26 4.54 -36.46 1.99
C ALA A 26 4.64 -37.90 2.54
N PHE A 27 4.41 -38.93 1.72
CA PHE A 27 4.58 -40.32 2.14
C PHE A 27 6.05 -40.68 2.39
N LEU A 28 6.97 -40.16 1.56
CA LEU A 28 8.42 -40.28 1.78
C LEU A 28 8.84 -39.63 3.11
N ALA A 29 8.31 -38.44 3.42
CA ALA A 29 8.58 -37.74 4.67
C ALA A 29 8.02 -38.47 5.90
N LEU A 30 7.00 -39.32 5.71
CA LEU A 30 6.43 -40.18 6.74
C LEU A 30 7.07 -41.58 6.78
N GLU A 31 8.14 -41.81 6.01
CA GLU A 31 8.85 -43.09 5.90
C GLU A 31 7.94 -44.28 5.53
N ALA A 32 6.85 -44.01 4.81
CA ALA A 32 5.91 -45.04 4.40
C ALA A 32 6.54 -45.96 3.34
N THR A 33 6.48 -47.27 3.59
CA THR A 33 7.01 -48.29 2.67
C THR A 33 6.08 -48.59 1.50
N GLU A 34 4.79 -48.26 1.63
CA GLU A 34 3.76 -48.50 0.62
C GLU A 34 2.87 -47.27 0.44
N ILE A 35 2.40 -47.06 -0.78
CA ILE A 35 1.59 -45.90 -1.16
C ILE A 35 0.36 -46.33 -1.98
N PRO A 36 -0.82 -45.76 -1.73
CA PRO A 36 -2.00 -46.04 -2.53
C PRO A 36 -1.89 -45.37 -3.91
N ALA A 37 -1.80 -46.18 -4.97
CA ALA A 37 -1.64 -45.73 -6.34
C ALA A 37 -2.65 -46.37 -7.30
N PHE A 38 -3.10 -45.57 -8.28
CA PHE A 38 -3.80 -46.06 -9.46
C PHE A 38 -2.78 -46.29 -10.56
N VAL A 39 -2.67 -47.53 -11.02
CA VAL A 39 -1.75 -47.91 -12.10
C VAL A 39 -2.52 -47.90 -13.42
N ILE A 40 -2.05 -47.10 -14.37
CA ILE A 40 -2.61 -47.00 -15.72
C ILE A 40 -1.59 -47.50 -16.75
N ASP A 41 -2.11 -47.94 -17.90
CA ASP A 41 -1.30 -48.27 -19.08
C ASP A 41 -1.52 -47.16 -20.11
N ALA A 42 -0.51 -46.31 -20.30
CA ALA A 42 -0.59 -45.12 -21.13
C ALA A 42 0.77 -44.85 -21.77
N ALA A 43 0.76 -44.36 -23.01
CA ALA A 43 1.99 -43.96 -23.70
C ALA A 43 2.66 -42.77 -22.98
N GLU A 44 3.96 -42.59 -23.19
CA GLU A 44 4.73 -41.50 -22.56
C GLU A 44 4.17 -40.12 -22.91
N GLU A 45 3.74 -39.94 -24.17
CA GLU A 45 3.11 -38.70 -24.64
C GLU A 45 1.79 -38.41 -23.92
N ASP A 46 0.96 -39.43 -23.70
CA ASP A 46 -0.31 -39.30 -22.97
C ASP A 46 -0.07 -39.02 -21.48
N CYS A 47 0.95 -39.65 -20.89
CA CYS A 47 1.36 -39.37 -19.51
C CYS A 47 1.78 -37.90 -19.33
N LEU A 48 2.51 -37.35 -20.30
CA LEU A 48 2.93 -35.95 -20.31
C LEU A 48 1.72 -35.01 -20.41
N VAL A 49 0.76 -35.32 -21.28
CA VAL A 49 -0.50 -34.56 -21.40
C VAL A 49 -1.30 -34.64 -20.10
N MET A 50 -1.44 -35.81 -19.48
CA MET A 50 -2.16 -35.99 -18.22
C MET A 50 -1.50 -35.22 -17.07
N SER A 51 -0.16 -35.20 -17.01
CA SER A 51 0.60 -34.41 -16.04
C SER A 51 0.39 -32.91 -16.24
N LEU A 52 0.41 -32.45 -17.50
CA LEU A 52 0.14 -31.05 -17.83
C LEU A 52 -1.29 -30.65 -17.45
N VAL A 53 -2.27 -31.50 -17.79
CA VAL A 53 -3.68 -31.28 -17.48
C VAL A 53 -3.89 -31.25 -15.96
N GLU A 54 -3.26 -32.14 -15.18
CA GLU A 54 -3.35 -32.11 -13.72
C GLU A 54 -2.80 -30.80 -13.15
N ASN A 55 -1.64 -30.36 -13.65
CA ASN A 55 -1.04 -29.10 -13.22
C ASN A 55 -1.97 -27.91 -13.52
N VAL A 56 -2.55 -27.87 -14.73
CA VAL A 56 -3.51 -26.83 -15.18
C VAL A 56 -4.85 -26.92 -14.44
N ALA A 57 -5.28 -28.11 -14.02
CA ALA A 57 -6.55 -28.33 -13.32
C ALA A 57 -6.50 -27.96 -11.83
N ARG A 58 -5.32 -27.64 -11.26
CA ARG A 58 -5.22 -27.20 -9.86
C ARG A 58 -5.90 -25.84 -9.67
N ARG A 59 -6.95 -25.81 -8.85
CA ARG A 59 -7.80 -24.65 -8.50
C ARG A 59 -7.10 -23.46 -7.82
N GLN A 60 -5.80 -23.53 -7.56
CA GLN A 60 -4.98 -22.37 -7.17
C GLN A 60 -3.71 -22.38 -8.01
N HIS A 61 -3.81 -21.97 -9.28
CA HIS A 61 -2.67 -21.30 -9.86
C HIS A 61 -2.38 -20.09 -8.99
N ARG A 62 -1.17 -20.01 -8.41
CA ARG A 62 -0.75 -18.74 -7.84
C ARG A 62 -0.79 -17.76 -9.02
N PRO A 63 -1.40 -16.59 -8.89
CA PRO A 63 -1.47 -15.62 -9.99
C PRO A 63 -0.11 -15.36 -10.66
N ILE A 64 0.99 -15.52 -9.92
CA ILE A 64 2.38 -15.46 -10.42
C ILE A 64 2.74 -16.55 -11.44
N ASP A 65 2.22 -17.77 -11.29
CA ASP A 65 2.52 -18.89 -12.18
C ASP A 65 1.89 -18.62 -13.56
N LEU A 66 0.68 -18.05 -13.57
CA LEU A 66 -0.02 -17.67 -14.78
C LEU A 66 0.71 -16.55 -15.53
N MET A 67 1.17 -15.53 -14.81
CA MET A 67 1.89 -14.40 -15.39
C MET A 67 3.28 -14.80 -15.89
N ASN A 68 3.98 -15.68 -15.16
CA ASN A 68 5.25 -16.28 -15.60
C ASN A 68 5.06 -17.12 -16.86
N GLU A 69 3.98 -17.89 -16.96
CA GLU A 69 3.67 -18.69 -18.15
C GLU A 69 3.37 -17.79 -19.36
N VAL A 70 2.64 -16.69 -19.17
CA VAL A 70 2.46 -15.66 -20.22
C VAL A 70 3.82 -15.15 -20.71
N GLY A 71 4.72 -14.78 -19.81
CA GLY A 71 6.07 -14.33 -20.15
C GLY A 71 6.87 -15.39 -20.91
N ARG A 72 6.79 -16.66 -20.48
CA ARG A 72 7.46 -17.80 -21.12
C ARG A 72 6.95 -18.04 -22.55
N LEU A 73 5.64 -18.02 -22.74
CA LEU A 73 5.02 -18.21 -24.06
C LEU A 73 5.34 -17.05 -25.01
N LYS A 74 5.36 -15.82 -24.49
CA LYS A 74 5.79 -14.63 -25.25
C LYS A 74 7.26 -14.73 -25.66
N GLY A 75 8.14 -15.15 -24.76
CA GLY A 75 9.56 -15.39 -25.05
C GLY A 75 9.82 -16.48 -26.10
N ARG A 76 8.86 -17.38 -26.32
CA ARG A 76 8.88 -18.39 -27.39
C ARG A 76 8.32 -17.88 -28.72
N GLY A 77 7.99 -16.60 -28.83
CA GLY A 77 7.51 -15.96 -30.06
C GLY A 77 6.01 -16.15 -30.34
N LYS A 78 5.21 -16.62 -29.38
CA LYS A 78 3.75 -16.71 -29.56
C LYS A 78 3.11 -15.32 -29.53
N THR A 79 2.06 -15.16 -30.32
CA THR A 79 1.24 -13.94 -30.36
C THR A 79 0.30 -13.87 -29.16
N ASP A 80 -0.15 -12.67 -28.81
CA ASP A 80 -1.04 -12.46 -27.66
C ASP A 80 -2.37 -13.23 -27.81
N ALA A 81 -2.85 -13.41 -29.04
CA ALA A 81 -4.06 -14.18 -29.37
C ALA A 81 -3.86 -15.70 -29.17
N GLU A 82 -2.72 -16.24 -29.58
CA GLU A 82 -2.38 -17.65 -29.35
C GLU A 82 -2.23 -17.94 -27.85
N ILE A 83 -1.55 -17.05 -27.13
CA ILE A 83 -1.38 -17.15 -25.68
C ILE A 83 -2.74 -17.12 -24.97
N ALA A 84 -3.62 -16.20 -25.36
CA ALA A 84 -4.97 -16.09 -24.80
C ALA A 84 -5.78 -17.37 -24.99
N THR A 85 -5.67 -18.00 -26.15
CA THR A 85 -6.33 -19.28 -26.46
C THR A 85 -5.78 -20.43 -25.61
N ILE A 86 -4.46 -20.50 -25.42
CA ILE A 86 -3.79 -21.53 -24.61
C ILE A 86 -4.17 -21.42 -23.13
N ILE A 87 -4.25 -20.19 -22.62
CA ILE A 87 -4.47 -19.91 -21.19
C ILE A 87 -5.97 -19.83 -20.85
N GLY A 88 -6.85 -19.74 -21.84
CA GLY A 88 -8.28 -19.52 -21.62
C GLY A 88 -8.59 -18.12 -21.09
N SER A 89 -7.89 -17.11 -21.62
CA SER A 89 -8.06 -15.70 -21.28
C SER A 89 -8.35 -14.84 -22.52
N THR A 90 -8.41 -13.53 -22.37
CA THR A 90 -8.59 -12.59 -23.49
C THR A 90 -7.25 -12.07 -24.00
N SER A 91 -7.15 -11.80 -25.30
CA SER A 91 -5.96 -11.19 -25.90
C SER A 91 -5.60 -9.85 -25.24
N SER A 92 -6.61 -9.04 -24.88
CA SER A 92 -6.39 -7.78 -24.15
C SER A 92 -5.75 -8.01 -22.78
N TRP A 93 -6.17 -9.03 -22.04
CA TRP A 93 -5.59 -9.34 -20.74
C TRP A 93 -4.13 -9.80 -20.88
N VAL A 94 -3.83 -10.64 -21.87
CA VAL A 94 -2.46 -11.07 -22.18
C VAL A 94 -1.58 -9.88 -22.53
N TYR A 95 -2.05 -9.00 -23.41
CA TYR A 95 -1.34 -7.77 -23.79
C TYR A 95 -0.97 -6.91 -22.57
N MET A 96 -1.90 -6.74 -21.62
CA MET A 96 -1.66 -5.97 -20.39
C MET A 96 -0.56 -6.58 -19.52
N ILE A 97 -0.56 -7.91 -19.36
CA ILE A 97 0.46 -8.63 -18.60
C ILE A 97 1.82 -8.56 -19.30
N VAL A 98 1.86 -8.81 -20.61
CA VAL A 98 3.08 -8.72 -21.42
C VAL A 98 3.70 -7.33 -21.32
N ASN A 99 2.91 -6.26 -21.43
CA ASN A 99 3.38 -4.89 -21.32
C ASN A 99 3.99 -4.58 -19.93
N LEU A 100 3.45 -5.15 -18.85
CA LEU A 100 4.04 -5.01 -17.50
C LEU A 100 5.37 -5.77 -17.39
N ILE A 101 5.46 -6.97 -17.97
CA ILE A 101 6.68 -7.78 -17.97
C ILE A 101 7.78 -7.10 -18.78
N GLU A 102 7.48 -6.63 -20.00
CA GLU A 102 8.43 -5.97 -20.89
C GLU A 102 8.99 -4.66 -20.30
N ARG A 103 8.20 -3.97 -19.47
CA ARG A 103 8.63 -2.76 -18.73
C ARG A 103 9.38 -3.07 -17.43
N GLY A 104 9.52 -4.34 -17.03
CA GLY A 104 10.18 -4.73 -15.79
C GLY A 104 9.42 -4.31 -14.53
N GLU A 105 8.10 -4.21 -14.61
CA GLU A 105 7.20 -3.72 -13.55
C GLU A 105 6.76 -4.84 -12.59
N GLU A 106 7.71 -5.64 -12.10
CA GLU A 106 7.46 -6.80 -11.24
C GLU A 106 6.67 -6.45 -9.96
N LYS A 107 6.90 -5.27 -9.40
CA LYS A 107 6.20 -4.81 -8.19
C LYS A 107 4.72 -4.49 -8.47
N LEU A 108 4.42 -3.89 -9.63
CA LEU A 108 3.03 -3.65 -10.03
C LEU A 108 2.33 -4.96 -10.33
N LEU A 109 3.02 -5.90 -10.97
CA LEU A 109 2.53 -7.24 -11.20
C LEU A 109 2.15 -7.93 -9.88
N SER A 110 3.05 -7.95 -8.89
CA SER A 110 2.77 -8.47 -7.55
C SER A 110 1.63 -7.75 -6.81
N ALA A 111 1.47 -6.44 -7.03
CA ALA A 111 0.34 -5.70 -6.46
C ALA A 111 -1.01 -6.10 -7.09
N VAL A 112 -1.02 -6.47 -8.38
CA VAL A 112 -2.20 -7.05 -9.03
C VAL A 112 -2.51 -8.42 -8.45
N GLU A 113 -1.50 -9.27 -8.27
CA GLU A 113 -1.66 -10.62 -7.71
C GLU A 113 -2.25 -10.62 -6.29
N THR A 114 -1.78 -9.70 -5.45
CA THR A 114 -2.26 -9.56 -4.06
C THR A 114 -3.64 -8.90 -3.95
N GLY A 115 -4.25 -8.50 -5.08
CA GLY A 115 -5.52 -7.79 -5.12
C GLY A 115 -5.44 -6.38 -4.51
N LEU A 116 -4.23 -5.80 -4.47
CA LEU A 116 -4.01 -4.44 -4.01
C LEU A 116 -4.55 -3.44 -5.03
N ILE A 117 -4.26 -3.65 -6.32
CA ILE A 117 -4.73 -2.85 -7.45
C ILE A 117 -5.29 -3.72 -8.57
N PRO A 118 -6.27 -3.24 -9.35
CA PRO A 118 -6.69 -3.91 -10.59
C PRO A 118 -5.59 -3.91 -11.66
N LEU A 119 -5.66 -4.86 -12.59
CA LEU A 119 -4.71 -4.96 -13.71
C LEU A 119 -4.73 -3.72 -14.64
N SER A 120 -5.91 -3.14 -14.88
CA SER A 120 -6.06 -1.89 -15.65
C SER A 120 -5.26 -0.75 -15.06
N MET A 121 -5.42 -0.53 -13.75
CA MET A 121 -4.67 0.48 -13.02
C MET A 121 -3.17 0.24 -13.08
N ALA A 122 -2.72 -1.01 -12.92
CA ALA A 122 -1.30 -1.34 -13.04
C ALA A 122 -0.75 -0.98 -14.42
N THR A 123 -1.48 -1.27 -15.50
CA THR A 123 -1.09 -0.86 -16.85
C THR A 123 -1.11 0.65 -17.06
N ASP A 124 -2.04 1.37 -16.44
CA ASP A 124 -2.11 2.85 -16.51
C ASP A 124 -0.92 3.49 -15.78
N ILE A 125 -0.56 2.96 -14.61
CA ILE A 125 0.62 3.38 -13.84
C ILE A 125 1.90 3.07 -14.62
N ALA A 126 1.99 1.90 -15.25
CA ALA A 126 3.16 1.51 -16.04
C ALA A 126 3.34 2.35 -17.31
N ARG A 127 2.23 2.78 -17.95
CA ARG A 127 2.24 3.65 -19.13
C ARG A 127 2.56 5.10 -18.79
N SER A 128 2.11 5.58 -17.63
CA SER A 128 2.37 6.93 -17.16
C SER A 128 3.85 7.10 -16.80
N SER A 129 4.58 7.86 -17.62
CA SER A 129 5.94 8.31 -17.29
C SER A 129 5.84 9.48 -16.31
N GLU A 130 6.31 9.26 -15.08
CA GLU A 130 6.48 10.32 -14.07
C GLU A 130 5.25 11.20 -13.87
N SER A 131 4.04 10.62 -13.83
CA SER A 131 2.89 11.34 -13.26
C SER A 131 3.17 11.62 -11.79
N ASP A 132 2.80 12.82 -11.33
CA ASP A 132 2.88 13.16 -9.92
C ASP A 132 2.17 12.03 -9.15
N ILE A 133 2.87 11.41 -8.20
CA ILE A 133 2.34 10.27 -7.41
C ILE A 133 0.95 10.60 -6.86
N GLN A 134 0.67 11.88 -6.62
CA GLN A 134 -0.63 12.38 -6.19
C GLN A 134 -1.75 12.21 -7.21
N ASP A 135 -1.48 12.36 -8.51
CA ASP A 135 -2.47 12.17 -9.57
C ASP A 135 -2.86 10.68 -9.63
N LEU A 136 -1.87 9.78 -9.63
CA LEU A 136 -2.10 8.33 -9.59
C LEU A 136 -2.85 7.88 -8.33
N LEU A 137 -2.59 8.53 -7.18
CA LEU A 137 -3.31 8.25 -5.94
C LEU A 137 -4.74 8.80 -5.96
N THR A 138 -4.97 9.91 -6.68
CA THR A 138 -6.30 10.49 -6.87
C THR A 138 -7.13 9.59 -7.76
N ASP A 139 -6.59 9.17 -8.91
CA ASP A 139 -7.21 8.20 -9.82
C ASP A 139 -7.53 6.89 -9.08
N ALA A 140 -6.61 6.40 -8.23
CA ALA A 140 -6.83 5.21 -7.44
C ALA A 140 -7.97 5.38 -6.42
N TYR A 141 -8.10 6.56 -5.81
CA TYR A 141 -9.19 6.87 -4.89
C TYR A 141 -10.54 6.92 -5.60
N GLU A 142 -10.59 7.49 -6.81
CA GLU A 142 -11.78 7.51 -7.67
C GLU A 142 -12.19 6.10 -8.09
N GLN A 143 -11.23 5.23 -8.39
CA GLN A 143 -11.46 3.80 -8.67
C GLN A 143 -11.78 2.96 -7.42
N GLY A 144 -11.96 3.59 -6.26
CA GLY A 144 -12.46 2.94 -5.04
C GLY A 144 -11.38 2.36 -4.11
N ILE A 145 -10.09 2.62 -4.36
CA ILE A 145 -9.01 2.18 -3.47
C ILE A 145 -8.94 3.11 -2.26
N ARG A 146 -9.26 2.58 -1.08
CA ARG A 146 -9.34 3.36 0.18
C ARG A 146 -8.61 2.68 1.34
N GLY A 147 -8.40 3.44 2.41
CA GLY A 147 -7.87 2.93 3.68
C GLY A 147 -6.45 2.36 3.59
N LYS A 148 -6.22 1.17 4.14
CA LYS A 148 -4.87 0.56 4.17
C LYS A 148 -4.31 0.28 2.77
N LYS A 149 -5.16 0.08 1.75
CA LYS A 149 -4.74 -0.17 0.37
C LYS A 149 -4.10 1.08 -0.26
N ILE A 150 -4.63 2.27 -0.01
CA ILE A 150 -4.07 3.51 -0.58
C ILE A 150 -2.68 3.81 0.00
N THR A 151 -2.44 3.50 1.28
CA THR A 151 -1.12 3.66 1.90
C THR A 151 -0.09 2.71 1.30
N LYS A 152 -0.48 1.44 1.05
CA LYS A 152 0.39 0.46 0.40
C LYS A 152 0.70 0.86 -1.06
N LEU A 153 -0.30 1.36 -1.79
CA LEU A 153 -0.13 1.86 -3.15
C LEU A 153 0.82 3.06 -3.20
N ARG A 154 0.69 4.03 -2.28
CA ARG A 154 1.62 5.15 -2.15
C ARG A 154 3.06 4.68 -1.96
N HIS A 155 3.27 3.75 -1.02
CA HIS A 155 4.60 3.21 -0.78
C HIS A 155 5.18 2.50 -2.02
N LEU A 156 4.35 1.75 -2.75
CA LEU A 156 4.74 1.10 -4.00
C LEU A 156 5.17 2.13 -5.05
N LEU A 157 4.40 3.19 -5.25
CA LEU A 157 4.69 4.27 -6.21
C LEU A 157 5.98 5.02 -5.85
N GLU A 158 6.21 5.28 -4.56
CA GLU A 158 7.46 5.89 -4.08
C GLU A 158 8.68 5.01 -4.33
N LEU A 159 8.58 3.70 -4.09
CA LEU A 159 9.64 2.74 -4.37
C LEU A 159 9.95 2.64 -5.87
N ARG A 160 8.91 2.71 -6.72
CA ARG A 160 9.06 2.76 -8.18
C ARG A 160 9.79 4.03 -8.62
N ALA A 161 9.36 5.20 -8.14
CA ALA A 161 9.99 6.48 -8.46
C ALA A 161 11.48 6.55 -8.05
N ARG A 162 11.88 5.87 -6.97
CA ARG A 162 13.29 5.75 -6.57
C ARG A 162 14.10 4.86 -7.52
N LYS A 163 13.52 3.73 -7.97
CA LYS A 163 14.18 2.81 -8.92
C LYS A 163 14.41 3.50 -10.26
N ASP A 164 13.41 4.23 -10.77
CA ASP A 164 13.54 4.96 -12.04
C ASP A 164 14.61 6.05 -11.98
N LYS A 165 14.74 6.75 -10.83
CA LYS A 165 15.83 7.73 -10.62
C LYS A 165 17.22 7.11 -10.62
N LEU A 166 17.38 5.92 -10.04
CA LEU A 166 18.65 5.20 -10.00
C LEU A 166 19.03 4.61 -11.36
N VAL A 167 18.05 4.23 -12.18
CA VAL A 167 18.26 3.69 -13.53
C VAL A 167 18.51 4.80 -14.56
N ARG A 168 17.99 6.02 -14.35
CA ARG A 168 18.10 7.14 -15.30
C ARG A 168 19.10 8.25 -14.95
N GLY A 169 19.87 8.15 -13.85
CA GLY A 169 20.83 9.21 -13.56
C GLY A 169 21.92 8.86 -12.54
N ASN A 170 23.17 8.81 -13.01
CA ASN A 170 24.18 9.78 -12.59
C ASN A 170 25.31 9.84 -13.62
N PRO A 171 25.73 11.05 -14.04
CA PRO A 171 26.67 11.79 -13.20
C PRO A 171 26.29 13.27 -13.00
N LEU A 172 26.61 13.76 -11.81
CA LEU A 172 26.97 15.16 -11.50
C LEU A 172 26.02 16.26 -11.98
N GLY A 173 25.26 16.82 -11.01
CA GLY A 173 24.91 18.24 -11.00
C GLY A 173 23.53 18.60 -11.54
N VAL A 174 22.80 19.32 -10.69
CA VAL A 174 21.84 20.42 -10.95
C VAL A 174 20.56 20.23 -10.14
N SER A 175 20.55 20.89 -8.99
CA SER A 175 19.35 21.33 -8.29
C SER A 175 18.65 22.39 -9.13
N GLN A 176 17.34 22.24 -9.38
CA GLN A 176 16.45 23.39 -9.51
C GLN A 176 15.04 23.08 -8.98
N ASN A 177 14.61 23.97 -8.10
CA ASN A 177 13.27 24.16 -7.57
C ASN A 177 12.17 24.01 -8.65
N LYS A 178 11.38 22.94 -8.59
CA LYS A 178 9.99 23.00 -9.04
C LYS A 178 9.10 23.13 -7.81
N LYS A 179 8.52 24.33 -7.62
CA LYS A 179 7.47 24.58 -6.62
C LYS A 179 6.36 23.54 -6.84
N LYS A 180 6.26 22.56 -5.94
CA LYS A 180 5.18 21.56 -5.92
C LYS A 180 3.85 22.29 -5.98
N ARG A 181 3.04 22.00 -6.99
CA ARG A 181 1.65 22.48 -7.04
C ARG A 181 0.89 21.78 -5.91
N LEU A 182 0.19 22.58 -5.11
CA LEU A 182 -0.48 22.16 -3.90
C LEU A 182 -1.66 21.27 -4.27
N THR A 183 -1.59 19.98 -3.91
CA THR A 183 -2.63 19.01 -4.27
C THR A 183 -3.83 19.13 -3.33
N PRO A 184 -5.05 18.68 -3.71
CA PRO A 184 -6.22 18.68 -2.83
C PRO A 184 -6.02 17.90 -1.52
N THR A 185 -5.14 16.91 -1.51
CA THR A 185 -4.68 16.21 -0.30
C THR A 185 -3.73 17.06 0.53
N ASP A 186 -2.84 17.84 -0.09
CA ASP A 186 -2.04 18.82 0.63
C ASP A 186 -2.93 19.95 1.17
N LEU A 187 -4.00 20.33 0.47
CA LEU A 187 -5.02 21.26 0.96
C LEU A 187 -5.80 20.69 2.14
N ARG A 188 -6.18 19.40 2.11
CA ARG A 188 -6.79 18.74 3.26
C ARG A 188 -5.85 18.67 4.45
N HIS A 189 -4.58 18.31 4.26
CA HIS A 189 -3.61 18.30 5.34
C HIS A 189 -3.29 19.71 5.86
N LEU A 190 -3.26 20.71 4.99
CA LEU A 190 -3.18 22.11 5.41
C LEU A 190 -4.41 22.52 6.19
N PHE A 191 -5.61 22.12 5.76
CA PHE A 191 -6.85 22.40 6.45
C PHE A 191 -6.93 21.71 7.81
N GLU A 192 -6.52 20.44 7.89
CA GLU A 192 -6.39 19.69 9.15
C GLU A 192 -5.41 20.38 10.09
N ARG A 193 -4.25 20.80 9.57
CA ARG A 193 -3.23 21.52 10.35
C ARG A 193 -3.73 22.88 10.82
N GLU A 194 -4.44 23.62 9.97
CA GLU A 194 -5.02 24.92 10.30
C GLU A 194 -6.15 24.77 11.34
N ALA A 195 -7.01 23.75 11.18
CA ALA A 195 -8.08 23.42 12.12
C ALA A 195 -7.51 23.00 13.50
N GLU A 196 -6.43 22.21 13.51
CA GLU A 196 -5.74 21.84 14.76
C GLU A 196 -5.07 23.04 15.42
N ARG A 197 -4.47 23.93 14.63
CA ARG A 197 -3.91 25.21 15.12
C ARG A 197 -4.99 26.12 15.71
N GLN A 198 -6.14 26.25 15.04
CA GLN A 198 -7.28 27.01 15.56
C GLN A 198 -7.82 26.38 16.85
N ARG A 199 -7.95 25.05 16.90
CA ARG A 199 -8.37 24.34 18.11
C ARG A 199 -7.42 24.58 19.27
N LEU A 200 -6.10 24.54 19.03
CA LEU A 200 -5.09 24.86 20.03
C LEU A 200 -5.15 26.33 20.45
N MET A 201 -5.39 27.25 19.53
CA MET A 201 -5.56 28.68 19.82
C MET A 201 -6.78 28.92 20.71
N VAL A 202 -7.93 28.31 20.40
CA VAL A 202 -9.15 28.40 21.21
C VAL A 202 -8.90 27.84 22.62
N LYS A 203 -8.25 26.67 22.72
CA LYS A 203 -7.88 26.09 24.03
C LYS A 203 -6.94 27.02 24.83
N LYS A 204 -5.94 27.60 24.18
CA LYS A 204 -5.00 28.52 24.82
C LYS A 204 -5.71 29.81 25.25
N ALA A 205 -6.60 30.34 24.42
CA ALA A 205 -7.40 31.52 24.72
C ALA A 205 -8.31 31.27 25.93
N ALA A 206 -9.05 30.16 25.95
CA ALA A 206 -9.87 29.75 27.09
C ALA A 206 -9.04 29.62 28.37
N PHE A 207 -7.91 28.92 28.31
CA PHE A 207 -7.00 28.80 29.46
C PHE A 207 -6.48 30.15 29.97
N THR A 208 -6.08 31.05 29.06
CA THR A 208 -5.64 32.40 29.45
C THR A 208 -6.78 33.23 30.01
N HIS A 209 -7.99 33.09 29.47
CA HIS A 209 -9.17 33.79 29.98
C HIS A 209 -9.47 33.36 31.41
N ASP A 210 -9.52 32.06 31.68
CA ASP A 210 -9.76 31.50 33.01
C ASP A 210 -8.72 32.01 34.03
N ARG A 211 -7.44 32.05 33.63
CA ARG A 211 -6.36 32.60 34.47
C ARG A 211 -6.55 34.10 34.74
N VAL A 212 -6.90 34.89 33.73
CA VAL A 212 -7.13 36.33 33.89
C VAL A 212 -8.34 36.62 34.77
N VAL A 213 -9.45 35.90 34.58
CA VAL A 213 -10.65 36.02 35.43
C VAL A 213 -10.31 35.68 36.87
N PHE A 214 -9.59 34.57 37.10
CA PHE A 214 -9.13 34.20 38.44
C PHE A 214 -8.27 35.29 39.08
N SER A 215 -7.26 35.80 38.37
CA SER A 215 -6.39 36.85 38.89
C SER A 215 -7.15 38.15 39.19
N ILE A 216 -8.08 38.56 38.32
CA ILE A 216 -8.92 39.75 38.54
C ILE A 216 -9.76 39.57 39.82
N GLN A 217 -10.39 38.41 40.00
CA GLN A 217 -11.21 38.13 41.17
C GLN A 217 -10.37 38.14 42.45
N ALA A 218 -9.21 37.48 42.45
CA ALA A 218 -8.29 37.48 43.59
C ALA A 218 -7.80 38.89 43.95
N ILE A 219 -7.44 39.70 42.95
CA ILE A 219 -7.03 41.10 43.18
C ILE A 219 -8.20 41.93 43.71
N LYS A 220 -9.42 41.73 43.20
CA LYS A 220 -10.62 42.41 43.69
C LYS A 220 -10.90 42.09 45.16
N GLU A 221 -10.76 40.83 45.56
CA GLU A 221 -10.91 40.41 46.96
C GLU A 221 -9.81 40.99 47.86
N LEU A 222 -8.57 41.01 47.39
CA LEU A 222 -7.44 41.60 48.15
C LEU A 222 -7.57 43.12 48.31
N LEU A 223 -7.97 43.84 47.25
CA LEU A 223 -8.17 45.28 47.29
C LEU A 223 -9.42 45.70 48.09
N ALA A 224 -10.36 44.79 48.36
CA ALA A 224 -11.48 45.07 49.26
C ALA A 224 -11.04 45.22 50.73
N VAL A 225 -9.81 44.80 51.07
CA VAL A 225 -9.24 44.93 52.41
C VAL A 225 -8.51 46.27 52.56
N SER A 226 -9.07 47.19 53.35
CA SER A 226 -8.57 48.57 53.50
C SER A 226 -7.12 48.67 54.01
N ASP A 227 -6.68 47.71 54.82
CA ASP A 227 -5.31 47.69 55.36
C ASP A 227 -4.28 47.31 54.28
N PHE A 228 -4.70 46.46 53.33
CA PHE A 228 -3.86 46.03 52.22
C PHE A 228 -3.66 47.15 51.20
N GLU A 229 -4.71 47.92 50.91
CA GLU A 229 -4.64 49.08 50.02
C GLU A 229 -3.69 50.16 50.58
N LYS A 230 -3.80 50.47 51.88
CA LYS A 230 -2.90 51.41 52.56
C LYS A 230 -1.45 50.95 52.49
N LEU A 231 -1.19 49.67 52.77
CA LEU A 231 0.16 49.09 52.70
C LEU A 231 0.76 49.23 51.29
N LEU A 232 0.01 48.93 50.23
CA LEU A 232 0.46 49.08 48.84
C LEU A 232 0.82 50.53 48.50
N SER A 233 0.04 51.50 48.96
CA SER A 233 0.33 52.93 48.73
C SER A 233 1.60 53.40 49.45
N THR A 234 1.87 52.83 50.63
CA THR A 234 3.04 53.19 51.46
C THR A 234 4.33 52.65 50.84
N GLU A 235 4.27 51.46 50.23
CA GLU A 235 5.39 50.78 49.58
C GLU A 235 5.57 51.16 48.10
N HIS A 236 4.77 52.09 47.56
CA HIS A 236 4.76 52.49 46.14
C HIS A 236 4.53 51.31 45.16
N LEU A 237 3.68 50.35 45.54
CA LEU A 237 3.32 49.16 44.76
C LEU A 237 1.87 49.20 44.25
N ASP A 238 1.27 50.38 44.20
CA ASP A 238 -0.09 50.65 43.72
C ASP A 238 -0.23 50.56 42.19
N SER A 239 0.87 50.38 41.48
CA SER A 239 0.91 50.21 40.03
C SER A 239 0.28 48.89 39.57
N MET A 240 -0.74 48.99 38.72
CA MET A 240 -1.46 47.84 38.17
C MET A 240 -1.38 47.77 36.65
N PRO A 241 -1.30 46.57 36.05
CA PRO A 241 -1.39 46.42 34.60
C PRO A 241 -2.70 47.01 34.06
N LYS A 242 -2.59 47.91 33.07
CA LYS A 242 -3.71 48.68 32.51
C LYS A 242 -4.92 47.83 32.10
N LEU A 243 -4.69 46.62 31.59
CA LEU A 243 -5.74 45.67 31.18
C LEU A 243 -6.55 45.10 32.36
N ILE A 244 -5.91 44.90 33.51
CA ILE A 244 -6.57 44.45 34.75
C ILE A 244 -7.33 45.63 35.37
N GLN A 245 -6.70 46.81 35.41
CA GLN A 245 -7.31 48.03 35.91
C GLN A 245 -8.60 48.38 35.15
N ALA A 246 -8.58 48.33 33.81
CA ALA A 246 -9.75 48.60 32.98
C ALA A 246 -10.90 47.58 33.17
N ARG A 247 -10.58 46.32 33.50
CA ARG A 247 -11.60 45.29 33.76
C ARG A 247 -12.17 45.34 35.17
N LEU A 248 -11.39 45.80 36.15
CA LEU A 248 -11.87 46.06 37.50
C LEU A 248 -12.81 47.27 37.53
N SER A 249 -12.53 48.32 36.74
CA SER A 249 -13.39 49.49 36.62
C SER A 249 -14.69 49.23 35.86
N ASN A 250 -14.67 48.34 34.85
CA ASN A 250 -15.84 47.98 34.03
C ASN A 250 -16.71 46.84 34.64
N GLY A 251 -16.67 46.63 35.95
CA GLY A 251 -17.42 45.55 36.60
C GLY A 251 -18.92 45.62 36.33
N GLY A 252 -19.44 44.78 35.42
CA GLY A 252 -20.88 44.63 35.25
C GLY A 252 -21.46 43.93 34.02
N GLY A 253 -20.67 43.45 33.05
CA GLY A 253 -21.26 42.83 31.86
C GLY A 253 -20.39 41.75 31.24
N LEU A 254 -20.88 40.50 31.33
CA LEU A 254 -20.54 39.42 30.42
C LEU A 254 -21.11 39.71 29.03
#